data_AF-A0A522RYJ4-F1
#
_entry.id   AF-A0A522RYJ4-F1
#
_cell.length_a   1.000
_cell.length_b   1.000
_cell.length_c   1.000
_cell.angle_alpha   90.00
_cell.angle_beta   90.00
_cell.angle_gamma   90.00
#
_symmetry.space_group_name_H-M   'P 1'
#
loop_
_entity.id
_entity.type
_entity.pdbx_description
1 polymer ?
#
loop_
_entity_poly.entity_id
_entity_poly.type
_entity_poly.pdbx_seq_one_letter_code
_entity_poly.pdbx_strand_id
1 'polypeptide(L)' 'MSRFTILLGGELVPTGRLAAQLSGTRVIAADSGIGHASALGLEPELWVGDFDSTEKDL' A
#
# COMPACT_ATOMS: atom_id res chain seq x y z
N MET A 1 2.03 17.95 11.31
CA MET A 1 1.43 17.59 10.00
C MET A 1 1.61 16.10 9.81
N SER A 2 0.59 15.40 9.29
CA SER A 2 0.67 13.95 9.04
C SER A 2 1.29 13.65 7.68
N ARG A 3 2.04 12.53 7.59
CA ARG A 3 2.62 12.03 6.34
C ARG A 3 1.85 10.78 5.89
N PHE A 4 1.57 10.72 4.60
CA PHE A 4 0.86 9.60 3.99
C PHE A 4 1.78 8.82 3.06
N THR A 5 1.59 7.51 3.05
CA THR A 5 2.07 6.60 2.01
C THR A 5 0.87 6.19 1.16
N ILE A 6 1.01 6.29 -0.15
CA ILE A 6 0.03 5.78 -1.10
C ILE A 6 0.64 4.56 -1.79
N LEU A 7 0.02 3.39 -1.64
CA LEU A 7 0.39 2.17 -2.34
C LEU A 7 -0.34 2.17 -3.69
N LEU A 8 0.43 2.15 -4.78
CA LEU A 8 -0.07 2.07 -6.16
C LEU A 8 0.27 0.70 -6.74
N GLY A 9 -0.40 0.30 -7.81
CA GLY A 9 -0.05 -0.93 -8.53
C GLY A 9 1.33 -0.86 -9.19
N GLY A 10 1.99 -2.01 -9.30
CA GLY A 10 3.28 -2.17 -9.97
C GLY A 10 4.16 -3.20 -9.27
N GLU A 11 5.37 -3.39 -9.80
CA GLU A 11 6.37 -4.24 -9.16
C GLU A 11 6.93 -3.56 -7.89
N LEU A 12 6.98 -4.32 -6.80
CA LEU A 12 7.49 -3.85 -5.51
C LEU A 12 8.45 -4.87 -4.90
N VAL A 13 9.63 -4.38 -4.51
CA VAL A 13 10.61 -5.17 -3.72
C VAL A 13 10.69 -4.60 -2.30
N PRO A 14 10.27 -5.34 -1.27
CA PRO A 14 10.45 -4.93 0.12
C PRO A 14 11.94 -4.79 0.46
N THR A 15 12.35 -3.62 0.92
CA THR A 15 13.73 -3.36 1.38
C THR A 15 13.72 -2.69 2.75
N GLY A 16 14.81 -2.84 3.51
CA GLY A 16 14.94 -2.15 4.80
C GLY A 16 14.87 -0.62 4.69
N ARG A 17 15.40 -0.06 3.59
CA ARG A 17 15.29 1.38 3.29
C ARG A 17 13.83 1.80 3.12
N LEU A 18 13.05 1.03 2.36
CA LEU A 18 11.63 1.30 2.17
C LEU A 18 10.89 1.23 3.51
N ALA A 19 11.09 0.18 4.32
CA ALA A 19 10.45 0.06 5.63
C ALA A 19 10.72 1.28 6.53
N ALA A 20 11.96 1.78 6.56
CA ALA A 20 12.31 2.99 7.31
C ALA A 20 11.58 4.25 6.80
N GLN A 21 11.36 4.36 5.49
CA GLN A 21 10.60 5.48 4.91
C GLN A 21 9.11 5.43 5.28
N LEU A 22 8.54 4.23 5.38
CA LEU A 22 7.13 3.98 5.70
C LEU A 22 6.83 4.11 7.20
N SER A 23 7.84 4.04 8.06
CA SER A 23 7.66 4.17 9.50
C SER A 23 6.92 5.46 9.89
N GLY A 24 5.83 5.29 10.65
CA GLY A 24 5.01 6.39 11.16
C GLY A 24 4.18 7.12 10.10
N THR A 25 4.02 6.57 8.89
CA THR A 25 3.06 7.11 7.91
C THR A 25 1.69 6.47 8.08
N ARG A 26 0.67 7.23 7.66
CA ARG A 26 -0.68 6.70 7.43
C ARG A 26 -0.73 6.13 6.02
N VAL A 27 -1.40 5.00 5.83
CA VAL A 27 -1.31 4.22 4.59
C VAL A 27 -2.64 4.24 3.87
N ILE A 28 -2.61 4.58 2.57
CA ILE A 28 -3.76 4.46 1.67
C ILE A 28 -3.34 3.51 0.55
N ALA A 29 -4.23 2.61 0.15
CA ALA A 29 -4.03 1.75 -1.01
C ALA A 29 -4.93 2.19 -2.17
N ALA A 30 -4.42 2.15 -3.40
CA ALA A 30 -5.18 2.39 -4.62
C ALA A 30 -5.25 1.11 -5.46
N ASP A 31 -6.46 0.66 -5.80
CA ASP A 31 -6.72 -0.53 -6.63
C ASP A 31 -5.84 -1.74 -6.24
N SER A 32 -5.14 -2.33 -7.21
CA SER A 32 -4.18 -3.44 -7.06
C SER A 32 -3.02 -3.16 -6.10
N GLY A 33 -2.76 -1.89 -5.76
CA GLY A 33 -1.78 -1.49 -4.75
C GLY A 33 -2.07 -2.06 -3.36
N ILE A 34 -3.30 -2.53 -3.10
CA ILE A 34 -3.66 -3.24 -1.85
C ILE A 34 -2.79 -4.48 -1.62
N GLY A 35 -2.35 -5.17 -2.68
CA GLY A 35 -1.49 -6.36 -2.57
C GLY A 35 -0.15 -6.06 -1.87
N HIS A 36 0.33 -4.82 -1.98
CA HIS A 36 1.56 -4.40 -1.31
C HIS A 36 1.42 -4.27 0.21
N ALA A 37 0.21 -4.05 0.72
CA ALA A 37 -0.03 -3.90 2.15
C ALA A 37 0.37 -5.18 2.90
N SER A 38 -0.07 -6.34 2.40
CA SER A 38 0.30 -7.65 2.95
C SER A 38 1.82 -7.89 2.89
N ALA A 39 2.44 -7.64 1.73
CA ALA A 39 3.88 -7.83 1.54
C ALA A 39 4.75 -6.92 2.44
N LEU A 40 4.24 -5.73 2.78
CA LEU A 40 4.93 -4.75 3.63
C LEU A 40 4.52 -4.82 5.10
N GLY A 41 3.56 -5.68 5.47
CA GLY A 41 3.01 -5.76 6.84
C GLY A 41 2.32 -4.47 7.28
N LEU A 42 1.61 -3.81 6.37
CA LEU A 42 0.90 -2.56 6.60
C LEU A 42 -0.61 -2.77 6.61
N GLU A 43 -1.31 -1.92 7.35
CA GLU A 43 -2.77 -1.84 7.36
C GLU A 43 -3.20 -0.49 6.79
N PRO A 44 -3.72 -0.44 5.55
CA PRO A 44 -4.25 0.79 4.98
C PRO A 44 -5.50 1.24 5.72
N GLU A 45 -5.59 2.54 6.03
CA GLU A 45 -6.80 3.13 6.63
C GLU A 45 -7.89 3.42 5.60
N LEU A 46 -7.52 3.44 4.31
CA LEU A 46 -8.42 3.61 3.19
C LEU A 46 -7.90 2.81 2.00
N TRP A 47 -8.81 2.10 1.35
CA TRP A 47 -8.60 1.46 0.06
C TRP A 47 -9.58 2.05 -0.96
N VAL A 48 -9.06 2.58 -2.06
CA VAL A 48 -9.84 3.39 -3.01
C VAL A 48 -9.52 3.00 -4.46
N GLY A 49 -10.50 3.14 -5.34
CA GLY A 49 -10.37 2.85 -6.77
C GLY A 49 -11.69 2.39 -7.38
N ASP A 50 -11.69 2.06 -8.66
CA ASP A 50 -12.81 1.34 -9.30
C ASP A 50 -12.64 -0.19 -9.23
N PHE A 51 -11.46 -0.63 -8.77
CA PHE A 51 -11.07 -2.00 -8.49
C PHE A 51 -11.05 -2.93 -9.71
N ASP A 52 -11.06 -2.40 -10.93
CA ASP A 52 -11.08 -3.21 -12.17
C ASP A 52 -9.81 -4.05 -12.39
N SER A 53 -8.73 -3.68 -11.70
CA SER A 53 -7.40 -4.31 -11.72
C SER A 53 -7.09 -5.13 -10.47
N THR A 54 -8.03 -5.25 -9.54
CA THR A 54 -7.81 -5.96 -8.28
C THR A 54 -8.31 -7.40 -8.35
N GLU A 55 -7.60 -8.33 -7.71
CA GLU A 55 -8.09 -9.71 -7.58
C GLU A 55 -9.33 -9.74 -6.67
N LYS A 56 -10.33 -10.55 -7.06
CA LYS A 56 -11.66 -10.55 -6.41
C LYS A 56 -11.69 -11.10 -4.98
N ASP A 57 -10.62 -11.77 -4.55
CA ASP A 57 -10.55 -12.52 -3.29
C ASP A 57 -9.53 -11.93 -2.28
N LEU A 58 -9.15 -10.65 -2.45
CA LEU A 58 -8.24 -9.91 -1.56
C LEU A 58 -8.95 -9.25 -0.37
#